data_AF-N0BNY3-F1
#
_entry.id   AF-N0BNY3-F1
#
_cell.length_a   1.000
_cell.length_b   1.000
_cell.length_c   1.000
_cell.angle_alpha   90.00
_cell.angle_beta   90.00
_cell.angle_gamma   90.00
#
_symmetry.space_group_name_H-M   'P 1'
#
loop_
_entity.id
_entity.type
_entity.pdbx_description
1 polymer ?
#
loop_
_entity_poly.entity_id
_entity_poly.type
_entity_poly.pdbx_seq_one_letter_code
_entity_poly.pdbx_strand_id
1 'polypeptide(L)'
;MQQISKLKLYLMLKLAGFRVRKLFTPYGEIFIAKRAGNSICVATGNTIPLAEIKIEFRPQKRNIILTNSEGMSKYETMNLEEFISFLTGFKENIDERCKEIVDFDVVDEFIGSYRDQTKAVAILNSALLMYIYGEFPEVYVHTKEFRQRLEIKPDIAMLEELKNLGMAYSHPKERNVPARMNYLTEDGRDLAREFLYRKIDVNRDELNRIVDKIGRKEVFLICCGTIGKSGMSLEVRQPDSDLSVKYGDRYSLIPMLHIRRFDFEKLKEIYTKFQLFSRFMADFVIYDESVRLFSELEKIGLASKVRKFSKLGVEIGEFYKAPLELCEYLMDICYFDVPENVIDSFMNAFASLCLQKSDLAGERRLRELFMAMDEDFDRVSMVENPSIEISELVSRILG
;
A
#
# COMPACT_ATOMS: atom_id res chain seq x y z
N MET A 1 6.76 -20.89 -1.23
CA MET A 1 7.34 -20.47 -2.52
C MET A 1 7.93 -19.09 -2.34
N GLN A 2 9.25 -18.94 -2.26
CA GLN A 2 9.88 -17.63 -2.04
C GLN A 2 9.68 -16.76 -3.29
N GLN A 3 8.76 -15.81 -3.20
CA GLN A 3 8.71 -14.69 -4.13
C GLN A 3 10.03 -13.96 -3.92
N ILE A 4 10.85 -13.83 -4.98
CA ILE A 4 12.16 -13.20 -4.83
C ILE A 4 11.96 -11.79 -4.26
N SER A 5 12.68 -11.48 -3.18
CA SER A 5 12.55 -10.16 -2.58
C SER A 5 12.87 -9.11 -3.65
N LYS A 6 12.08 -8.04 -3.66
CA LYS A 6 12.24 -6.95 -4.61
C LYS A 6 13.61 -6.29 -4.53
N LEU A 7 14.22 -6.31 -3.36
CA LEU A 7 15.61 -5.88 -3.17
C LEU A 7 16.57 -6.81 -3.90
N LYS A 8 16.40 -8.13 -3.77
CA LYS A 8 17.19 -9.13 -4.52
C LYS A 8 17.04 -8.92 -6.03
N LEU A 9 15.82 -8.73 -6.54
CA LEU A 9 15.58 -8.41 -7.96
C LEU A 9 16.31 -7.14 -8.41
N TYR A 10 16.21 -6.07 -7.61
CA TYR A 10 16.93 -4.82 -7.87
C TYR A 10 18.45 -5.02 -7.94
N LEU A 11 19.02 -5.77 -6.98
CA LEU A 11 20.45 -6.04 -6.91
C LEU A 11 20.92 -6.91 -8.08
N MET A 12 20.17 -7.96 -8.45
CA MET A 12 20.49 -8.80 -9.61
C MET A 12 20.54 -7.98 -10.91
N LEU A 13 19.55 -7.12 -11.14
CA LEU A 13 19.53 -6.21 -12.30
C LEU A 13 20.74 -5.25 -12.29
N LYS A 14 21.13 -4.74 -11.12
CA LYS A 14 22.31 -3.88 -10.96
C LYS A 14 23.61 -4.62 -11.22
N LEU A 15 23.75 -5.85 -10.71
CA LEU A 15 24.90 -6.72 -10.98
C LEU A 15 25.05 -7.02 -12.47
N ALA A 16 23.91 -7.21 -13.15
CA ALA A 16 23.82 -7.33 -14.59
C ALA A 16 24.08 -6.01 -15.35
N GLY A 17 24.52 -4.94 -14.67
CA GLY A 17 24.97 -3.69 -15.27
C GLY A 17 23.84 -2.78 -15.74
N PHE A 18 22.60 -3.04 -15.34
CA PHE A 18 21.48 -2.17 -15.69
C PHE A 18 21.42 -0.91 -14.81
N ARG A 19 21.02 0.20 -15.41
CA ARG A 19 20.48 1.34 -14.66
C ARG A 19 19.02 1.05 -14.36
N VAL A 20 18.72 0.74 -13.10
CA VAL A 20 17.38 0.36 -12.63
C VAL A 20 16.67 1.57 -12.02
N ARG A 21 15.40 1.75 -12.38
CA ARG A 21 14.44 2.65 -11.74
C ARG A 21 13.25 1.83 -11.28
N LYS A 22 12.78 2.11 -10.07
CA LYS A 22 11.53 1.59 -9.52
C LYS A 22 10.40 2.53 -9.95
N LEU A 23 9.31 1.99 -10.48
CA LEU A 23 8.10 2.75 -10.76
C LEU A 23 6.94 2.09 -10.03
N PHE A 24 6.19 2.90 -9.30
CA PHE A 24 5.00 2.46 -8.60
C PHE A 24 3.76 2.74 -9.45
N THR A 25 2.92 1.72 -9.62
CA THR A 25 1.62 1.82 -10.27
C THR A 25 0.52 1.54 -9.23
N PRO A 26 -0.75 1.89 -9.50
CA PRO A 26 -1.88 1.56 -8.62
C PRO A 26 -2.02 0.06 -8.32
N TYR A 27 -1.45 -0.79 -9.18
CA TYR A 27 -1.49 -2.25 -9.08
C TYR A 27 -0.21 -2.84 -8.49
N GLY A 28 0.76 -2.01 -8.10
CA GLY A 28 2.02 -2.42 -7.51
C GLY A 28 3.25 -1.91 -8.26
N GLU A 29 4.42 -2.27 -7.74
CA GLU A 29 5.72 -1.84 -8.26
C GLU A 29 6.18 -2.63 -9.48
N ILE A 30 6.86 -1.94 -10.40
CA ILE A 30 7.61 -2.51 -11.52
C ILE A 30 9.04 -2.00 -11.56
N PHE A 31 9.94 -2.80 -12.13
CA PHE A 31 11.34 -2.45 -12.33
C PHE A 31 11.61 -2.10 -13.79
N ILE A 32 12.01 -0.86 -14.04
CA ILE A 32 12.45 -0.42 -15.37
C ILE A 32 13.98 -0.40 -15.37
N ALA A 33 14.58 -1.24 -16.20
CA ALA A 33 16.02 -1.40 -16.28
C ALA A 33 16.53 -1.08 -17.70
N LYS A 34 17.59 -0.27 -17.82
CA LYS A 34 18.18 0.13 -19.12
C LYS A 34 19.69 -0.11 -19.17
N ARG A 35 20.16 -0.68 -20.27
CA ARG A 35 21.58 -0.93 -20.56
C ARG A 35 21.85 -0.94 -22.07
N ALA A 36 22.78 -0.11 -22.56
CA ALA A 36 23.30 -0.14 -23.94
C ALA A 36 22.23 -0.32 -25.04
N GLY A 37 21.16 0.49 -24.99
CA GLY A 37 20.07 0.41 -25.98
C GLY A 37 19.03 -0.70 -25.72
N ASN A 38 19.26 -1.60 -24.77
CA ASN A 38 18.23 -2.49 -24.22
C ASN A 38 17.45 -1.79 -23.11
N SER A 39 16.13 -1.96 -23.11
CA SER A 39 15.27 -1.58 -22.01
C SER A 39 14.33 -2.74 -21.67
N ILE A 40 14.28 -3.09 -20.39
CA ILE A 40 13.40 -4.14 -19.88
C ILE A 40 12.49 -3.56 -18.80
N CYS A 41 11.24 -4.01 -18.80
CA CYS A 41 10.32 -3.85 -17.68
C CYS A 41 10.15 -5.22 -17.03
N VAL A 42 10.33 -5.30 -15.72
CA VAL A 42 10.11 -6.54 -14.97
C VAL A 42 8.99 -6.30 -13.96
N ALA A 43 7.94 -7.12 -14.04
CA ALA A 43 6.91 -7.21 -13.00
C ALA A 43 6.94 -8.59 -12.36
N THR A 44 6.60 -8.63 -11.07
CA THR A 44 6.49 -9.85 -10.28
C THR A 44 5.05 -9.99 -9.80
N GLY A 45 4.52 -11.20 -9.76
CA GLY A 45 3.21 -11.46 -9.17
C GLY A 45 2.85 -12.94 -9.13
N ASN A 46 1.97 -13.30 -8.19
CA ASN A 46 1.44 -14.66 -8.10
C ASN A 46 0.46 -14.99 -9.24
N THR A 47 -0.17 -13.97 -9.83
CA THR A 47 -1.12 -14.10 -10.93
C THR A 47 -0.59 -13.40 -12.17
N ILE A 48 -0.64 -14.08 -13.33
CA ILE A 48 -0.24 -13.51 -14.63
C ILE A 48 -1.08 -12.25 -14.95
N PRO A 49 -2.41 -12.25 -14.84
CA PRO A 49 -3.22 -11.08 -15.20
C PRO A 49 -2.83 -9.79 -14.46
N LEU A 50 -2.61 -9.85 -13.15
CA LEU A 50 -2.19 -8.68 -12.37
C LEU A 50 -0.79 -8.20 -12.79
N ALA A 51 0.13 -9.13 -13.08
CA ALA A 51 1.46 -8.78 -13.57
C ALA A 51 1.42 -8.13 -14.97
N GLU A 52 0.52 -8.57 -15.85
CA GLU A 52 0.29 -7.94 -17.15
C GLU A 52 -0.20 -6.50 -16.99
N ILE A 53 -1.19 -6.27 -16.10
CA ILE A 53 -1.72 -4.93 -15.81
C ILE A 53 -0.62 -4.00 -15.29
N LYS A 54 0.24 -4.48 -14.37
CA LYS A 54 1.39 -3.71 -13.85
C LYS A 54 2.32 -3.23 -14.99
N ILE A 55 2.55 -4.08 -16.00
CA ILE A 55 3.47 -3.80 -17.13
C ILE A 55 2.85 -2.87 -18.17
N GLU A 56 1.54 -2.96 -18.40
CA GLU A 56 0.82 -2.22 -19.45
C GLU A 56 1.06 -0.69 -19.37
N PHE A 57 1.28 -0.16 -18.16
CA PHE A 57 1.58 1.24 -17.93
C PHE A 57 2.86 1.77 -18.62
N ARG A 58 3.85 0.91 -18.90
CA ARG A 58 5.16 1.34 -19.44
C ARG A 58 5.81 0.27 -20.32
N PRO A 59 5.32 0.03 -21.55
CA PRO A 59 5.96 -0.93 -22.45
C PRO A 59 7.42 -0.55 -22.71
N GLN A 60 8.33 -1.52 -22.54
CA GLN A 60 9.74 -1.43 -22.91
C GLN A 60 10.05 -2.35 -24.09
N LYS A 61 11.30 -2.39 -24.56
CA LYS A 61 11.71 -3.30 -25.64
C LYS A 61 11.45 -4.76 -25.28
N ARG A 62 11.60 -5.12 -24.00
CA ARG A 62 11.13 -6.39 -23.45
C ARG A 62 10.34 -6.14 -22.17
N ASN A 63 9.24 -6.85 -22.04
CA ASN A 63 8.40 -6.84 -20.86
C ASN A 63 8.41 -8.27 -20.31
N ILE A 64 8.95 -8.43 -19.11
CA ILE A 64 9.18 -9.72 -18.47
C ILE A 64 8.28 -9.83 -17.26
N ILE A 65 7.49 -10.90 -17.20
CA ILE A 65 6.76 -11.32 -16.00
C ILE A 65 7.57 -12.41 -15.34
N LEU A 66 8.07 -12.13 -14.14
CA LEU A 66 8.74 -13.14 -13.33
C LEU A 66 7.69 -13.86 -12.48
N THR A 67 7.39 -15.10 -12.87
CA THR A 67 6.34 -15.92 -12.25
C THR A 67 6.68 -17.40 -12.36
N ASN A 68 6.17 -18.20 -11.42
CA ASN A 68 6.22 -19.67 -11.49
C ASN A 68 4.88 -20.24 -11.98
N SER A 69 3.89 -19.38 -12.25
CA SER A 69 2.56 -19.79 -12.71
C SER A 69 2.63 -20.10 -14.20
N GLU A 70 2.12 -21.27 -14.59
CA GLU A 70 1.91 -21.59 -16.00
C GLU A 70 0.68 -20.85 -16.52
N GLY A 71 0.79 -20.24 -17.71
CA GLY A 71 -0.34 -19.60 -18.37
C GLY A 71 0.06 -18.84 -19.62
N MET A 72 -0.93 -18.51 -20.44
CA MET A 72 -0.72 -17.67 -21.62
C MET A 72 -0.60 -16.21 -21.18
N SER A 73 0.44 -15.55 -21.66
CA SER A 73 0.75 -14.15 -21.39
C SER A 73 1.01 -13.43 -22.71
N LYS A 74 0.60 -12.17 -22.79
CA LYS A 74 0.96 -11.26 -23.90
C LYS A 74 2.44 -10.84 -23.85
N TYR A 75 3.08 -11.01 -22.69
CA TYR A 75 4.46 -10.64 -22.40
C TYR A 75 5.34 -11.88 -22.15
N GLU A 76 6.67 -11.70 -22.14
CA GLU A 76 7.65 -12.77 -21.90
C GLU A 76 7.56 -13.24 -20.44
N THR A 77 7.23 -14.51 -20.22
CA THR A 77 7.16 -15.11 -18.86
C THR A 77 8.43 -15.89 -18.58
N MET A 78 9.04 -15.68 -17.42
CA MET A 78 10.22 -16.41 -16.98
C MET A 78 10.08 -16.82 -15.51
N ASN A 79 10.54 -18.02 -15.17
CA ASN A 79 10.83 -18.36 -13.78
C ASN A 79 12.17 -17.72 -13.31
N LEU A 80 12.51 -17.88 -12.03
CA LEU A 80 13.72 -17.27 -11.48
C LEU A 80 15.02 -17.78 -12.14
N GLU A 81 15.12 -19.08 -12.40
CA GLU A 81 16.32 -19.69 -12.99
C GLU A 81 16.52 -19.23 -14.44
N GLU A 82 15.43 -19.20 -15.22
CA GLU A 82 15.39 -18.64 -16.58
C GLU A 82 15.79 -17.17 -16.58
N PHE A 83 15.33 -16.39 -15.59
CA PHE A 83 15.68 -14.99 -15.47
C PHE A 83 17.16 -14.78 -15.14
N ILE A 84 17.74 -15.60 -14.23
CA ILE A 84 19.18 -15.54 -13.94
C ILE A 84 20.01 -15.93 -15.17
N SER A 85 19.58 -16.95 -15.91
CA SER A 85 20.20 -17.35 -17.18
C SER A 85 20.15 -16.22 -18.21
N PHE A 86 18.99 -15.57 -18.33
CA PHE A 86 18.82 -14.38 -19.16
C PHE A 86 19.78 -13.25 -18.76
N LEU A 87 19.93 -12.96 -17.46
CA LEU A 87 20.86 -11.95 -16.97
C LEU A 87 22.32 -12.29 -17.27
N THR A 88 22.68 -13.58 -17.24
CA THR A 88 24.04 -14.06 -17.53
C THR A 88 24.49 -13.72 -18.96
N GLY A 89 23.55 -13.63 -19.91
CA GLY A 89 23.83 -13.14 -21.26
C GLY A 89 24.39 -11.70 -21.33
N PHE A 90 24.33 -10.93 -20.25
CA PHE A 90 24.83 -9.55 -20.21
C PHE A 90 26.21 -9.38 -19.54
N LYS A 91 26.68 -10.31 -18.71
CA LYS A 91 28.01 -10.24 -18.05
C LYS A 91 28.43 -11.61 -17.53
N GLU A 92 29.72 -11.92 -17.66
CA GLU A 92 30.32 -13.15 -17.13
C GLU A 92 30.19 -13.22 -15.59
N ASN A 93 30.00 -14.45 -15.07
CA ASN A 93 29.88 -14.77 -13.64
C ASN A 93 28.70 -14.12 -12.90
N ILE A 94 27.66 -13.69 -13.62
CA ILE A 94 26.41 -13.22 -12.98
C ILE A 94 25.71 -14.36 -12.23
N ASP A 95 25.66 -15.56 -12.81
CA ASP A 95 24.88 -16.68 -12.25
C ASP A 95 25.27 -16.97 -10.79
N GLU A 96 26.56 -17.19 -10.52
CA GLU A 96 27.07 -17.44 -9.15
C GLU A 96 26.72 -16.29 -8.19
N ARG A 97 26.93 -15.03 -8.60
CA ARG A 97 26.65 -13.86 -7.75
C ARG A 97 25.16 -13.65 -7.52
N CYS A 98 24.33 -13.97 -8.51
CA CYS A 98 22.88 -13.92 -8.37
C CYS A 98 22.40 -15.02 -7.41
N LYS A 99 22.95 -16.23 -7.50
CA LYS A 99 22.69 -17.32 -6.55
C LYS A 99 23.07 -16.94 -5.12
N GLU A 100 24.26 -16.36 -4.93
CA GLU A 100 24.67 -15.83 -3.61
C GLU A 100 23.66 -14.83 -3.04
N ILE A 101 23.15 -13.89 -3.87
CA ILE A 101 22.12 -12.92 -3.45
C ILE A 101 20.79 -13.60 -3.12
N VAL A 102 20.41 -14.61 -3.91
CA VAL A 102 19.17 -15.36 -3.68
C VAL A 102 19.25 -16.08 -2.34
N ASP A 103 20.39 -16.67 -2.02
CA ASP A 103 20.58 -17.47 -0.80
C ASP A 103 20.86 -16.62 0.45
N PHE A 104 21.32 -15.37 0.29
CA PHE A 104 21.62 -14.49 1.42
C PHE A 104 20.34 -14.03 2.15
N ASP A 105 20.24 -14.34 3.44
CA ASP A 105 19.17 -13.88 4.33
C ASP A 105 19.74 -12.93 5.39
N VAL A 106 19.59 -11.61 5.13
CA VAL A 106 20.04 -10.54 6.02
C VAL A 106 19.42 -10.66 7.42
N VAL A 107 18.20 -11.17 7.53
CA VAL A 107 17.47 -11.27 8.79
C VAL A 107 18.07 -12.40 9.64
N ASP A 108 18.35 -13.55 9.04
CA ASP A 108 19.01 -14.66 9.75
C ASP A 108 20.42 -14.29 10.20
N GLU A 109 21.20 -13.63 9.35
CA GLU A 109 22.52 -13.10 9.71
C GLU A 109 22.42 -12.08 10.85
N PHE A 110 21.44 -11.16 10.78
CA PHE A 110 21.20 -10.20 11.85
C PHE A 110 20.86 -10.91 13.16
N ILE A 111 19.92 -11.87 13.17
CA ILE A 111 19.55 -12.61 14.38
C ILE A 111 20.73 -13.42 14.92
N GLY A 112 21.49 -14.09 14.04
CA GLY A 112 22.66 -14.89 14.38
C GLY A 112 23.81 -14.07 14.98
N SER A 113 23.88 -12.77 14.69
CA SER A 113 24.90 -11.88 15.25
C SER A 113 24.69 -11.55 16.75
N TYR A 114 23.52 -11.83 17.31
CA TYR A 114 23.22 -11.57 18.72
C TYR A 114 23.32 -12.84 19.57
N ARG A 115 23.91 -12.71 20.76
CA ARG A 115 23.88 -13.79 21.77
C ARG A 115 22.47 -14.09 22.26
N ASP A 116 21.64 -13.05 22.40
CA ASP A 116 20.23 -13.17 22.74
C ASP A 116 19.38 -12.89 21.50
N GLN A 117 18.89 -13.96 20.88
CA GLN A 117 18.05 -13.89 19.69
C GLN A 117 16.70 -13.20 19.97
N THR A 118 16.21 -13.25 21.21
CA THR A 118 14.96 -12.57 21.61
C THR A 118 15.13 -11.05 21.48
N LYS A 119 16.30 -10.54 21.89
CA LYS A 119 16.65 -9.13 21.74
C LYS A 119 16.72 -8.74 20.26
N ALA A 120 17.35 -9.56 19.41
CA ALA A 120 17.41 -9.30 17.97
C ALA A 120 16.02 -9.21 17.35
N VAL A 121 15.13 -10.16 17.67
CA VAL A 121 13.74 -10.16 17.20
C VAL A 121 12.97 -8.94 17.71
N ALA A 122 13.18 -8.50 18.95
CA ALA A 122 12.57 -7.29 19.49
C ALA A 122 13.03 -6.01 18.76
N ILE A 123 14.31 -5.94 18.39
CA ILE A 123 14.87 -4.85 17.57
C ILE A 123 14.21 -4.86 16.18
N LEU A 124 14.12 -6.03 15.53
CA LEU A 124 13.48 -6.18 14.23
C LEU A 124 11.99 -5.82 14.24
N ASN A 125 11.24 -6.25 15.26
CA ASN A 125 9.83 -5.86 15.43
C ASN A 125 9.70 -4.33 15.64
N SER A 126 10.61 -3.72 16.39
CA SER A 126 10.62 -2.25 16.57
C SER A 126 10.94 -1.53 15.26
N ALA A 127 11.89 -2.05 14.46
CA ALA A 127 12.19 -1.51 13.14
C ALA A 127 10.98 -1.62 12.21
N LEU A 128 10.30 -2.77 12.19
CA LEU A 128 9.08 -2.97 11.42
C LEU A 128 7.96 -2.02 11.86
N LEU A 129 7.77 -1.83 13.16
CA LEU A 129 6.77 -0.89 13.66
C LEU A 129 7.09 0.55 13.24
N MET A 130 8.35 0.97 13.33
CA MET A 130 8.80 2.26 12.79
C MET A 130 8.57 2.38 11.28
N TYR A 131 8.78 1.29 10.53
CA TYR A 131 8.53 1.22 9.09
C TYR A 131 7.04 1.44 8.77
N ILE A 132 6.14 0.83 9.54
CA ILE A 132 4.68 1.01 9.42
C ILE A 132 4.27 2.45 9.78
N TYR A 133 4.83 3.02 10.84
CA TYR A 133 4.52 4.40 11.25
C TYR A 133 5.00 5.43 10.21
N GLY A 134 6.18 5.19 9.62
CA GLY A 134 6.88 6.06 8.68
C GLY A 134 7.61 7.22 9.37
N GLU A 135 6.87 7.99 10.16
CA GLU A 135 7.40 9.01 11.06
C GLU A 135 6.61 9.00 12.37
N PHE A 136 7.28 9.26 13.49
CA PHE A 136 6.60 9.38 14.78
C PHE A 136 7.30 10.38 15.70
N PRO A 137 6.56 11.12 16.53
CA PRO A 137 7.14 12.18 17.35
C PRO A 137 8.08 11.64 18.43
N GLU A 138 9.27 12.21 18.47
CA GLU A 138 10.21 12.14 19.59
C GLU A 138 9.74 13.14 20.66
N VAL A 139 8.65 12.78 21.35
CA VAL A 139 8.21 13.29 22.66
C VAL A 139 8.52 14.76 22.98
N TYR A 140 8.10 15.75 22.20
CA TYR A 140 8.08 17.16 22.66
C TYR A 140 6.99 17.97 21.95
N VAL A 141 5.85 18.18 22.63
CA VAL A 141 4.85 19.17 22.22
C VAL A 141 4.93 20.36 23.17
N HIS A 142 5.58 21.43 22.74
CA HIS A 142 5.46 22.74 23.41
C HIS A 142 4.30 23.51 22.77
N THR A 143 3.10 23.37 23.31
CA THR A 143 2.00 24.29 23.00
C THR A 143 2.14 25.56 23.84
N LYS A 144 2.10 26.74 23.19
CA LYS A 144 2.15 28.04 23.89
C LYS A 144 0.98 28.24 24.87
N GLU A 145 -0.13 27.55 24.67
CA GLU A 145 -1.39 27.78 25.40
C GLU A 145 -1.59 26.86 26.62
N PHE A 146 -0.94 25.69 26.66
CA PHE A 146 -1.02 24.77 27.78
C PHE A 146 0.40 24.38 28.19
N ARG A 147 0.84 24.82 29.38
CA ARG A 147 2.11 24.43 30.04
C ARG A 147 2.08 22.95 30.52
N GLN A 148 1.40 22.06 29.81
CA GLN A 148 1.36 20.64 30.15
C GLN A 148 2.29 19.87 29.22
N ARG A 149 3.27 19.18 29.82
CA ARG A 149 4.10 18.20 29.13
C ARG A 149 3.25 16.95 28.92
N LEU A 150 2.78 16.73 27.70
CA LEU A 150 2.21 15.43 27.31
C LEU A 150 3.37 14.53 26.89
N GLU A 151 3.86 13.72 27.84
CA GLU A 151 4.73 12.58 27.53
C GLU A 151 3.89 11.49 26.87
N ILE A 152 3.82 11.49 25.54
CA ILE A 152 3.37 10.32 24.81
C ILE A 152 4.57 9.38 24.76
N LYS A 153 4.57 8.33 25.60
CA LYS A 153 5.59 7.28 25.50
C LYS A 153 5.55 6.72 24.08
N PRO A 154 6.70 6.65 23.37
CA PRO A 154 6.72 6.01 22.07
C PRO A 154 6.36 4.52 22.26
N ASP A 155 5.42 4.03 21.46
CA ASP A 155 5.03 2.60 21.45
C ASP A 155 6.14 1.70 20.85
N ILE A 156 7.32 2.27 20.55
CA ILE A 156 8.48 1.57 19.98
C ILE A 156 9.43 1.15 21.10
N ALA A 157 9.39 -0.13 21.48
CA ALA A 157 10.13 -0.66 22.64
C ALA A 157 11.66 -0.53 22.53
N MET A 158 12.25 -0.76 21.34
CA MET A 158 13.71 -0.79 21.13
C MET A 158 14.24 0.40 20.31
N LEU A 159 13.62 1.58 20.45
CA LEU A 159 13.97 2.76 19.67
C LEU A 159 15.43 3.19 19.87
N GLU A 160 15.89 3.25 21.12
CA GLU A 160 17.25 3.73 21.41
C GLU A 160 18.30 2.73 20.93
N GLU A 161 18.04 1.43 20.99
CA GLU A 161 18.87 0.41 20.36
C GLU A 161 18.96 0.61 18.84
N LEU A 162 17.84 0.88 18.16
CA LEU A 162 17.85 1.15 16.72
C LEU A 162 18.69 2.39 16.38
N LYS A 163 18.63 3.44 17.19
CA LYS A 163 19.48 4.63 17.01
C LYS A 163 20.96 4.31 17.22
N ASN A 164 21.28 3.57 18.27
CA ASN A 164 22.65 3.17 18.58
C ASN A 164 23.27 2.28 17.49
N LEU A 165 22.45 1.51 16.77
CA LEU A 165 22.86 0.71 15.62
C LEU A 165 22.94 1.52 14.31
N GLY A 166 22.61 2.82 14.32
CA GLY A 166 22.55 3.64 13.11
C GLY A 166 21.38 3.31 12.18
N MET A 167 20.38 2.57 12.66
CA MET A 167 19.20 2.17 11.89
C MET A 167 18.04 3.15 12.02
N ALA A 168 18.09 4.02 13.02
CA ALA A 168 17.12 5.09 13.23
C ALA A 168 17.83 6.40 13.57
N TYR A 169 17.15 7.51 13.30
CA TYR A 169 17.61 8.84 13.67
C TYR A 169 16.43 9.75 13.99
N SER A 170 16.73 10.86 14.67
CA SER A 170 15.73 11.86 14.99
C SER A 170 16.05 13.20 14.39
N HIS A 171 15.05 13.85 13.80
CA HIS A 171 15.21 15.13 13.13
C HIS A 171 14.00 16.06 13.38
N PRO A 172 14.20 17.38 13.54
CA PRO A 172 13.09 18.34 13.59
C PRO A 172 12.22 18.26 12.32
N LYS A 173 10.88 18.29 12.46
CA LYS A 173 9.97 18.18 11.30
C LYS A 173 10.04 19.40 10.36
N GLU A 174 10.11 20.60 10.92
CA GLU A 174 10.25 21.85 10.18
C GLU A 174 11.19 22.80 10.93
N ARG A 175 11.81 23.75 10.20
CA ARG A 175 12.56 24.85 10.84
C ARG A 175 11.62 25.59 11.78
N ASN A 176 11.97 25.67 13.07
CA ASN A 176 11.22 26.33 14.16
C ASN A 176 10.05 25.54 14.78
N VAL A 177 9.87 24.26 14.44
CA VAL A 177 8.92 23.39 15.16
C VAL A 177 9.67 22.60 16.25
N PRO A 178 9.24 22.66 17.53
CA PRO A 178 9.94 21.96 18.61
C PRO A 178 9.78 20.43 18.55
N ALA A 179 8.79 19.94 17.79
CA ALA A 179 8.58 18.51 17.59
C ALA A 179 9.69 17.90 16.73
N ARG A 180 10.48 17.03 17.36
CA ARG A 180 11.40 16.12 16.69
C ARG A 180 10.63 14.87 16.27
N MET A 181 10.98 14.30 15.13
CA MET A 181 10.39 13.08 14.61
C MET A 181 11.50 12.04 14.45
N ASN A 182 11.18 10.79 14.77
CA ASN A 182 12.05 9.65 14.57
C ASN A 182 11.74 9.03 13.20
N TYR A 183 12.80 8.60 12.52
CA TYR A 183 12.74 7.97 11.21
C TYR A 183 13.72 6.79 11.19
N LEU A 184 13.43 5.80 10.35
CA LEU A 184 14.44 4.81 9.97
C LEU A 184 15.41 5.42 8.94
N THR A 185 16.69 5.08 9.05
CA THR A 185 17.68 5.26 7.99
C THR A 185 17.36 4.35 6.79
N GLU A 186 18.07 4.51 5.68
CA GLU A 186 17.90 3.63 4.51
C GLU A 186 18.16 2.16 4.88
N ASP A 187 19.28 1.89 5.56
CA ASP A 187 19.62 0.55 6.06
C ASP A 187 18.55 -0.01 7.02
N GLY A 188 18.04 0.82 7.94
CA GLY A 188 16.97 0.43 8.85
C GLY A 188 15.65 0.09 8.13
N ARG A 189 15.33 0.80 7.05
CA ARG A 189 14.15 0.50 6.21
C ARG A 189 14.34 -0.79 5.44
N ASP A 190 15.52 -1.02 4.89
CA ASP A 190 15.81 -2.24 4.14
C ASP A 190 15.75 -3.47 5.04
N LEU A 191 16.33 -3.40 6.26
CA LEU A 191 16.21 -4.47 7.25
C LEU A 191 14.76 -4.72 7.68
N ALA A 192 14.00 -3.66 7.96
CA ALA A 192 12.58 -3.78 8.32
C ALA A 192 11.75 -4.40 7.20
N ARG A 193 12.05 -4.07 5.93
CA ARG A 193 11.40 -4.64 4.76
C ARG A 193 11.72 -6.12 4.58
N GLU A 194 12.98 -6.53 4.70
CA GLU A 194 13.35 -7.95 4.63
C GLU A 194 12.70 -8.74 5.78
N PHE A 195 12.63 -8.17 6.99
CA PHE A 195 11.91 -8.79 8.09
C PHE A 195 10.41 -8.88 7.87
N LEU A 196 9.80 -7.87 7.21
CA LEU A 196 8.39 -7.91 6.79
C LEU A 196 8.14 -9.07 5.81
N TYR A 197 8.98 -9.26 4.80
CA TYR A 197 8.82 -10.37 3.86
C TYR A 197 8.86 -11.72 4.59
N ARG A 198 9.79 -11.89 5.53
CA ARG A 198 9.83 -13.09 6.37
C ARG A 198 8.57 -13.26 7.21
N LYS A 199 8.03 -12.17 7.78
CA LYS A 199 6.77 -12.19 8.55
C LYS A 199 5.58 -12.58 7.68
N ILE A 200 5.49 -12.06 6.45
CA ILE A 200 4.47 -12.47 5.48
C ILE A 200 4.61 -13.96 5.20
N ASP A 201 5.83 -14.44 4.94
CA ASP A 201 6.11 -15.84 4.64
C ASP A 201 5.74 -16.80 5.76
N VAL A 202 6.08 -16.45 7.00
CA VAL A 202 5.73 -17.25 8.19
C VAL A 202 4.22 -17.24 8.46
N ASN A 203 3.51 -16.16 8.13
CA ASN A 203 2.08 -16.01 8.39
C ASN A 203 1.19 -16.29 7.15
N ARG A 204 1.72 -16.92 6.09
CA ARG A 204 0.94 -17.15 4.84
C ARG A 204 -0.39 -17.86 5.08
N ASP A 205 -0.39 -18.92 5.88
CA ASP A 205 -1.60 -19.70 6.16
C ASP A 205 -2.63 -18.89 6.94
N GLU A 206 -2.17 -18.07 7.89
CA GLU A 206 -3.05 -17.19 8.66
C GLU A 206 -3.60 -16.04 7.81
N LEU A 207 -2.77 -15.47 6.92
CA LEU A 207 -3.21 -14.49 5.93
C LEU A 207 -4.30 -15.06 5.01
N ASN A 208 -4.14 -16.30 4.54
CA ASN A 208 -5.18 -16.96 3.74
C ASN A 208 -6.48 -17.14 4.53
N ARG A 209 -6.42 -17.52 5.81
CA ARG A 209 -7.61 -17.60 6.68
C ARG A 209 -8.29 -16.25 6.88
N ILE A 210 -7.52 -15.19 7.07
CA ILE A 210 -8.04 -13.82 7.19
C ILE A 210 -8.76 -13.42 5.88
N VAL A 211 -8.14 -13.73 4.74
CA VAL A 211 -8.73 -13.48 3.41
C VAL A 211 -10.04 -14.24 3.23
N ASP A 212 -10.08 -15.53 3.56
CA ASP A 212 -11.28 -16.35 3.41
C ASP A 212 -12.42 -15.89 4.33
N LYS A 213 -12.08 -15.37 5.52
CA LYS A 213 -13.03 -14.86 6.51
C LYS A 213 -13.68 -13.52 6.10
N ILE A 214 -12.96 -12.71 5.32
CA ILE A 214 -13.42 -11.38 4.89
C ILE A 214 -14.03 -11.43 3.49
N GLY A 215 -13.50 -12.29 2.63
CA GLY A 215 -13.85 -12.39 1.23
C GLY A 215 -12.73 -11.83 0.34
N ARG A 216 -12.37 -12.59 -0.70
CA ARG A 216 -11.26 -12.24 -1.60
C ARG A 216 -11.50 -10.92 -2.34
N LYS A 217 -12.74 -10.68 -2.78
CA LYS A 217 -13.11 -9.45 -3.49
C LYS A 217 -13.00 -8.24 -2.58
N GLU A 218 -13.52 -8.36 -1.37
CA GLU A 218 -13.49 -7.32 -0.34
C GLU A 218 -12.05 -6.98 -0.01
N VAL A 219 -11.19 -7.96 0.27
CA VAL A 219 -9.77 -7.71 0.56
C VAL A 219 -9.07 -6.99 -0.59
N PHE A 220 -9.31 -7.40 -1.84
CA PHE A 220 -8.71 -6.74 -2.99
C PHE A 220 -9.18 -5.27 -3.12
N LEU A 221 -10.48 -5.00 -2.98
CA LEU A 221 -11.02 -3.63 -2.99
C LEU A 221 -10.48 -2.80 -1.82
N ILE A 222 -10.34 -3.38 -0.62
CA ILE A 222 -9.77 -2.71 0.54
C ILE A 222 -8.31 -2.34 0.27
N CYS A 223 -7.51 -3.27 -0.26
CA CYS A 223 -6.12 -3.01 -0.61
C CYS A 223 -6.01 -1.87 -1.63
N CYS A 224 -6.71 -1.97 -2.76
CA CYS A 224 -6.68 -0.93 -3.81
C CYS A 224 -7.26 0.41 -3.34
N GLY A 225 -8.24 0.41 -2.43
CA GLY A 225 -8.83 1.63 -1.90
C GLY A 225 -7.96 2.32 -0.86
N THR A 226 -7.26 1.56 -0.02
CA THR A 226 -6.47 2.12 1.08
C THR A 226 -5.02 2.39 0.71
N ILE A 227 -4.56 1.93 -0.46
CA ILE A 227 -3.20 2.15 -0.95
C ILE A 227 -2.90 3.64 -1.19
N GLY A 228 -1.75 4.07 -0.68
CA GLY A 228 -1.16 5.39 -0.93
C GLY A 228 0.35 5.28 -1.13
N LYS A 229 1.03 6.43 -1.20
CA LYS A 229 2.48 6.48 -1.52
C LYS A 229 3.38 5.71 -0.55
N SER A 230 2.94 5.56 0.71
CA SER A 230 3.75 4.96 1.79
C SER A 230 3.16 3.66 2.34
N GLY A 231 2.21 3.04 1.64
CA GLY A 231 1.50 1.83 2.10
C GLY A 231 -0.01 2.03 2.19
N MET A 232 -0.68 1.11 2.87
CA MET A 232 -2.12 1.19 3.11
C MET A 232 -2.43 2.06 4.32
N SER A 233 -3.49 2.87 4.23
CA SER A 233 -3.95 3.73 5.32
C SER A 233 -5.48 3.84 5.33
N LEU A 234 -6.09 3.44 6.45
CA LEU A 234 -7.52 3.55 6.72
C LEU A 234 -7.74 4.45 7.94
N GLU A 235 -8.54 5.50 7.80
CA GLU A 235 -8.89 6.35 8.93
C GLU A 235 -9.86 5.64 9.87
N VAL A 236 -9.57 5.70 11.17
CA VAL A 236 -10.48 5.18 12.19
C VAL A 236 -11.54 6.24 12.45
N ARG A 237 -12.79 5.92 12.10
CA ARG A 237 -13.93 6.78 12.38
C ARG A 237 -14.12 6.82 13.89
N GLN A 238 -14.20 8.02 14.45
CA GLN A 238 -14.80 8.15 15.76
C GLN A 238 -16.25 7.65 15.64
N PRO A 239 -16.74 6.84 16.59
CA PRO A 239 -18.13 6.44 16.59
C PRO A 239 -18.98 7.72 16.66
N ASP A 240 -19.54 8.14 15.53
CA ASP A 240 -20.61 9.13 15.53
C ASP A 240 -21.75 8.47 16.33
N SER A 241 -22.15 9.09 17.45
CA SER A 241 -23.21 8.59 18.33
C SER A 241 -24.57 8.40 17.63
N ASP A 242 -24.70 8.90 16.40
CA ASP A 242 -25.99 9.17 15.76
C ASP A 242 -26.32 8.23 14.59
N LEU A 243 -25.43 7.31 14.19
CA LEU A 243 -25.67 6.45 13.01
C LEU A 243 -25.54 4.96 13.33
N SER A 244 -26.47 4.46 14.15
CA SER A 244 -26.73 3.02 14.29
C SER A 244 -27.60 2.52 13.12
N VAL A 245 -27.01 2.36 11.93
CA VAL A 245 -27.73 1.74 10.81
C VAL A 245 -27.72 0.22 11.01
N LYS A 246 -28.90 -0.35 11.28
CA LYS A 246 -29.09 -1.81 11.38
C LYS A 246 -28.64 -2.49 10.08
N TYR A 247 -28.05 -3.66 10.24
CA TYR A 247 -27.34 -4.47 9.22
C TYR A 247 -28.07 -4.75 7.88
N GLY A 248 -29.33 -4.35 7.71
CA GLY A 248 -30.12 -4.62 6.49
C GLY A 248 -30.05 -3.54 5.40
N ASP A 249 -29.57 -2.32 5.69
CA ASP A 249 -29.65 -1.16 4.77
C ASP A 249 -28.27 -0.55 4.44
N ARG A 250 -27.19 -1.31 4.66
CA ARG A 250 -25.80 -0.85 4.57
C ARG A 250 -25.40 -0.33 3.18
N TYR A 251 -25.99 -0.91 2.14
CA TYR A 251 -25.66 -0.60 0.74
C TYR A 251 -26.38 0.65 0.21
N SER A 252 -27.47 1.09 0.84
CA SER A 252 -28.35 2.15 0.32
C SER A 252 -28.13 3.52 0.98
N LEU A 253 -27.86 3.54 2.30
CA LEU A 253 -27.89 4.78 3.10
C LEU A 253 -26.51 5.29 3.56
N ILE A 254 -25.58 4.38 3.89
CA ILE A 254 -24.30 4.73 4.52
C ILE A 254 -23.40 5.55 3.58
N PRO A 255 -23.21 5.18 2.30
CA PRO A 255 -22.40 5.99 1.40
C PRO A 255 -22.96 7.40 1.19
N MET A 256 -24.28 7.55 1.08
CA MET A 256 -24.92 8.85 0.90
C MET A 256 -24.71 9.83 2.06
N LEU A 257 -24.66 9.31 3.30
CA LEU A 257 -24.47 10.11 4.52
C LEU A 257 -23.03 10.58 4.68
N HIS A 258 -22.06 9.74 4.35
CA HIS A 258 -20.65 10.07 4.50
C HIS A 258 -20.09 10.90 3.34
N ILE A 259 -20.63 10.77 2.12
CA ILE A 259 -20.24 11.64 0.99
C ILE A 259 -20.47 13.12 1.31
N ARG A 260 -21.44 13.47 2.16
CA ARG A 260 -21.66 14.86 2.61
C ARG A 260 -20.49 15.45 3.39
N ARG A 261 -19.64 14.62 3.97
CA ARG A 261 -18.42 15.00 4.71
C ARG A 261 -17.15 14.61 3.94
N PHE A 262 -17.27 14.29 2.65
CA PHE A 262 -16.16 13.77 1.88
C PHE A 262 -15.08 14.84 1.70
N ASP A 263 -13.92 14.54 2.24
CA ASP A 263 -12.77 15.41 2.14
C ASP A 263 -12.08 15.17 0.80
N PHE A 264 -12.35 16.03 -0.17
CA PHE A 264 -11.74 16.01 -1.50
C PHE A 264 -10.21 16.10 -1.46
N GLU A 265 -9.61 16.61 -0.38
CA GLU A 265 -8.15 16.59 -0.23
C GLU A 265 -7.59 15.16 -0.23
N LYS A 266 -8.38 14.17 0.21
CA LYS A 266 -7.99 12.75 0.21
C LYS A 266 -7.98 12.14 -1.19
N LEU A 267 -8.56 12.81 -2.19
CA LEU A 267 -8.64 12.33 -3.57
C LEU A 267 -7.43 12.71 -4.41
N LYS A 268 -6.56 13.59 -3.90
CA LYS A 268 -5.32 13.99 -4.58
C LYS A 268 -4.32 12.85 -4.79
N GLU A 269 -4.50 11.74 -4.09
CA GLU A 269 -3.65 10.54 -4.19
C GLU A 269 -4.28 9.43 -5.07
N ILE A 270 -5.40 9.74 -5.73
CA ILE A 270 -6.09 8.81 -6.63
C ILE A 270 -5.60 9.04 -8.05
N TYR A 271 -5.16 7.95 -8.68
CA TYR A 271 -4.56 7.98 -10.00
C TYR A 271 -5.39 7.24 -11.07
N THR A 272 -6.42 6.47 -10.68
CA THR A 272 -7.28 5.74 -11.62
C THR A 272 -8.74 5.69 -11.16
N LYS A 273 -9.65 5.53 -12.13
CA LYS A 273 -11.09 5.30 -11.88
C LYS A 273 -11.33 4.11 -10.94
N PHE A 274 -10.59 3.02 -11.15
CA PHE A 274 -10.66 1.83 -10.30
C PHE A 274 -10.21 2.09 -8.86
N GLN A 275 -9.16 2.89 -8.66
CA GLN A 275 -8.70 3.27 -7.31
C GLN A 275 -9.75 4.16 -6.62
N LEU A 276 -10.40 5.07 -7.33
CA LEU A 276 -11.52 5.86 -6.77
C LEU A 276 -12.68 4.97 -6.35
N PHE A 277 -13.09 4.06 -7.22
CA PHE A 277 -14.12 3.08 -6.92
C PHE A 277 -13.75 2.25 -5.68
N SER A 278 -12.55 1.69 -5.66
CA SER A 278 -12.06 0.88 -4.54
C SER A 278 -11.98 1.68 -3.23
N ARG A 279 -11.56 2.95 -3.30
CA ARG A 279 -11.54 3.87 -2.16
C ARG A 279 -12.94 4.09 -1.61
N PHE A 280 -13.90 4.33 -2.49
CA PHE A 280 -15.29 4.48 -2.13
C PHE A 280 -15.83 3.23 -1.43
N MET A 281 -15.51 2.04 -1.98
CA MET A 281 -15.88 0.77 -1.37
C MET A 281 -15.30 0.64 0.04
N ALA A 282 -13.98 0.77 0.19
CA ALA A 282 -13.29 0.61 1.47
C ALA A 282 -13.74 1.63 2.52
N ASP A 283 -13.85 2.90 2.13
CA ASP A 283 -14.22 3.94 3.07
C ASP A 283 -15.72 3.87 3.42
N PHE A 284 -16.64 3.57 2.50
CA PHE A 284 -18.09 3.74 2.75
C PHE A 284 -18.94 2.50 2.74
N VAL A 285 -18.62 1.52 1.92
CA VAL A 285 -19.48 0.35 1.69
C VAL A 285 -19.09 -0.81 2.60
N ILE A 286 -17.80 -1.14 2.60
CA ILE A 286 -17.20 -2.27 3.33
C ILE A 286 -16.24 -1.79 4.42
N TYR A 287 -16.60 -0.70 5.10
CA TYR A 287 -15.76 -0.07 6.12
C TYR A 287 -15.52 -1.00 7.33
N ASP A 288 -16.55 -1.70 7.78
CA ASP A 288 -16.46 -2.64 8.90
C ASP A 288 -15.49 -3.78 8.55
N GLU A 289 -15.57 -4.31 7.33
CA GLU A 289 -14.67 -5.32 6.78
C GLU A 289 -13.24 -4.78 6.65
N SER A 290 -13.09 -3.50 6.28
CA SER A 290 -11.79 -2.82 6.23
C SER A 290 -11.16 -2.75 7.61
N VAL A 291 -11.89 -2.27 8.62
CA VAL A 291 -11.42 -2.24 10.02
C VAL A 291 -11.09 -3.65 10.51
N ARG A 292 -11.92 -4.64 10.17
CA ARG A 292 -11.68 -6.04 10.54
C ARG A 292 -10.40 -6.57 9.90
N LEU A 293 -10.14 -6.28 8.62
CA LEU A 293 -8.90 -6.67 7.94
C LEU A 293 -7.69 -6.13 8.69
N PHE A 294 -7.63 -4.80 8.90
CA PHE A 294 -6.50 -4.19 9.59
C PHE A 294 -6.33 -4.69 11.02
N SER A 295 -7.42 -4.93 11.75
CA SER A 295 -7.36 -5.46 13.11
C SER A 295 -6.80 -6.89 13.15
N GLU A 296 -7.17 -7.76 12.21
CA GLU A 296 -6.58 -9.11 12.13
C GLU A 296 -5.09 -9.05 11.70
N LEU A 297 -4.74 -8.17 10.75
CA LEU A 297 -3.35 -7.94 10.35
C LEU A 297 -2.48 -7.38 11.48
N GLU A 298 -3.05 -6.55 12.36
CA GLU A 298 -2.39 -6.01 13.54
C GLU A 298 -2.05 -7.12 14.55
N LYS A 299 -2.95 -8.08 14.77
CA LYS A 299 -2.71 -9.21 15.70
C LYS A 299 -1.51 -10.07 15.30
N ILE A 300 -1.22 -10.18 14.00
CA ILE A 300 -0.07 -10.92 13.48
C ILE A 300 1.16 -10.02 13.22
N GLY A 301 1.06 -8.72 13.57
CA GLY A 301 2.17 -7.77 13.49
C GLY A 301 2.50 -7.28 12.09
N LEU A 302 1.54 -7.31 11.16
CA LEU A 302 1.68 -6.84 9.78
C LEU A 302 1.01 -5.49 9.52
N ALA A 303 0.19 -5.02 10.46
CA ALA A 303 -0.39 -3.69 10.49
C ALA A 303 -0.28 -3.08 11.89
N SER A 304 -0.56 -1.79 12.02
CA SER A 304 -0.64 -1.13 13.33
C SER A 304 -1.70 -0.03 13.30
N LYS A 305 -2.42 0.12 14.41
CA LYS A 305 -3.19 1.34 14.66
C LYS A 305 -2.23 2.44 15.13
N VAL A 306 -2.15 3.52 14.37
CA VAL A 306 -1.22 4.64 14.59
C VAL A 306 -1.97 5.93 14.84
N ARG A 307 -1.41 6.78 15.70
CA ARG A 307 -1.94 8.12 15.95
C ARG A 307 -1.44 9.09 14.89
N LYS A 308 -2.32 9.96 14.41
CA LYS A 308 -1.99 11.05 13.49
C LYS A 308 -1.76 12.32 14.29
N PHE A 309 -0.64 12.97 14.00
CA PHE A 309 -0.27 14.23 14.63
C PHE A 309 -0.27 15.36 13.60
N SER A 310 -0.67 16.55 14.04
CA SER A 310 -0.53 17.78 13.28
C SER A 310 0.95 18.17 13.14
N LYS A 311 1.25 19.18 12.32
CA LYS A 311 2.59 19.77 12.22
C LYS A 311 3.15 20.23 13.57
N LEU A 312 2.27 20.60 14.50
CA LEU A 312 2.62 21.05 15.84
C LEU A 312 2.75 19.90 16.86
N GLY A 313 2.57 18.65 16.43
CA GLY A 313 2.63 17.47 17.30
C GLY A 313 1.34 17.20 18.08
N VAL A 314 0.23 17.90 17.78
CA VAL A 314 -1.08 17.68 18.43
C VAL A 314 -1.77 16.48 17.76
N GLU A 315 -2.27 15.54 18.54
CA GLU A 315 -3.04 14.39 18.04
C GLU A 315 -4.35 14.86 17.38
N ILE A 316 -4.60 14.42 16.15
CA ILE A 316 -5.77 14.83 15.33
C ILE A 316 -6.61 13.63 14.86
N GLY A 317 -6.24 12.40 15.23
CA GLY A 317 -7.00 11.20 14.88
C GLY A 317 -6.15 9.94 14.90
N GLU A 318 -6.73 8.82 14.46
CA GLU A 318 -6.09 7.52 14.40
C GLU A 318 -6.28 6.87 13.02
N PHE A 319 -5.30 6.10 12.58
CA PHE A 319 -5.31 5.40 11.30
C PHE A 319 -4.83 3.97 11.53
N TYR A 320 -5.42 3.02 10.84
CA TYR A 320 -4.72 1.79 10.58
C TYR A 320 -3.71 2.02 9.45
N LYS A 321 -2.49 1.54 9.65
CA LYS A 321 -1.45 1.52 8.62
C LYS A 321 -0.92 0.11 8.41
N ALA A 322 -0.60 -0.19 7.17
CA ALA A 322 0.15 -1.39 6.81
C ALA A 322 1.13 -1.08 5.68
N PRO A 323 2.27 -1.80 5.60
CA PRO A 323 3.27 -1.56 4.57
C PRO A 323 2.77 -1.85 3.17
N LEU A 324 3.44 -1.26 2.19
CA LEU A 324 3.08 -1.43 0.77
C LEU A 324 3.28 -2.87 0.31
N GLU A 325 4.33 -3.54 0.76
CA GLU A 325 4.66 -4.91 0.38
C GLU A 325 3.57 -5.90 0.80
N LEU A 326 2.93 -5.66 1.95
CA LEU A 326 1.77 -6.45 2.39
C LEU A 326 0.57 -6.23 1.47
N CYS A 327 0.31 -4.99 1.09
CA CYS A 327 -0.76 -4.66 0.15
C CYS A 327 -0.57 -5.41 -1.16
N GLU A 328 0.63 -5.39 -1.72
CA GLU A 328 0.94 -6.09 -2.97
C GLU A 328 0.80 -7.60 -2.83
N TYR A 329 1.26 -8.18 -1.72
CA TYR A 329 1.03 -9.60 -1.45
C TYR A 329 -0.47 -9.94 -1.44
N LEU A 330 -1.28 -9.16 -0.70
CA LEU A 330 -2.73 -9.36 -0.61
C LEU A 330 -3.42 -9.17 -1.97
N MET A 331 -3.05 -8.14 -2.73
CA MET A 331 -3.55 -7.93 -4.10
C MET A 331 -3.17 -9.09 -5.02
N ASP A 332 -1.93 -9.60 -4.93
CA ASP A 332 -1.46 -10.73 -5.73
C ASP A 332 -2.26 -11.99 -5.45
N ILE A 333 -2.54 -12.30 -4.17
CA ILE A 333 -3.30 -13.51 -3.81
C ILE A 333 -4.81 -13.34 -3.91
N CYS A 334 -5.36 -12.12 -3.92
CA CYS A 334 -6.81 -11.84 -3.95
C CYS A 334 -7.30 -11.29 -5.30
N TYR A 335 -6.42 -11.17 -6.29
CA TYR A 335 -6.74 -10.54 -7.57
C TYR A 335 -8.09 -10.98 -8.14
N PHE A 336 -8.91 -9.99 -8.46
CA PHE A 336 -10.12 -10.17 -9.26
C PHE A 336 -10.30 -8.97 -10.18
N ASP A 337 -10.87 -9.23 -11.35
CA ASP A 337 -11.10 -8.20 -12.34
C ASP A 337 -12.50 -7.59 -12.18
N VAL A 338 -12.59 -6.27 -12.30
CA VAL A 338 -13.88 -5.56 -12.31
C VAL A 338 -14.11 -5.05 -13.73
N PRO A 339 -15.23 -5.42 -14.38
CA PRO A 339 -15.52 -4.99 -15.74
C PRO A 339 -15.48 -3.45 -15.87
N GLU A 340 -14.76 -2.95 -16.87
CA GLU A 340 -14.54 -1.51 -17.09
C GLU A 340 -15.85 -0.73 -17.19
N ASN A 341 -16.88 -1.30 -17.84
CA ASN A 341 -18.20 -0.69 -17.93
C ASN A 341 -18.87 -0.46 -16.57
N VAL A 342 -18.59 -1.30 -15.57
CA VAL A 342 -19.10 -1.12 -14.20
C VAL A 342 -18.39 0.05 -13.53
N ILE A 343 -17.08 0.20 -13.77
CA ILE A 343 -16.29 1.33 -13.27
C ILE A 343 -16.74 2.63 -13.92
N ASP A 344 -16.95 2.66 -15.24
CA ASP A 344 -17.44 3.85 -15.94
C ASP A 344 -18.85 4.26 -15.49
N SER A 345 -19.77 3.30 -15.32
CA SER A 345 -21.08 3.56 -14.71
C SER A 345 -20.96 4.16 -13.31
N PHE A 346 -20.08 3.61 -12.47
CA PHE A 346 -19.81 4.16 -11.15
C PHE A 346 -19.29 5.59 -11.23
N MET A 347 -18.34 5.89 -12.14
CA MET A 347 -17.80 7.24 -12.30
C MET A 347 -18.89 8.25 -12.66
N ASN A 348 -19.80 7.89 -13.57
CA ASN A 348 -20.92 8.74 -13.97
C ASN A 348 -21.88 9.00 -12.80
N ALA A 349 -22.25 7.94 -12.07
CA ALA A 349 -23.15 8.06 -10.93
C ALA A 349 -22.50 8.82 -9.78
N PHE A 350 -21.22 8.57 -9.48
CA PHE A 350 -20.45 9.28 -8.45
C PHE A 350 -20.33 10.77 -8.76
N ALA A 351 -19.93 11.12 -9.99
CA ALA A 351 -19.82 12.53 -10.39
C ALA A 351 -21.19 13.24 -10.36
N SER A 352 -22.24 12.59 -10.86
CA SER A 352 -23.62 13.11 -10.76
C SER A 352 -24.04 13.36 -9.31
N LEU A 353 -23.75 12.40 -8.41
CA LEU A 353 -24.05 12.52 -6.99
C LEU A 353 -23.30 13.67 -6.32
N CYS A 354 -22.02 13.85 -6.67
CA CYS A 354 -21.23 14.96 -6.15
C CYS A 354 -21.75 16.30 -6.68
N LEU A 355 -22.05 16.41 -7.99
CA LEU A 355 -22.56 17.65 -8.60
C LEU A 355 -23.92 18.07 -8.05
N GLN A 356 -24.85 17.12 -7.88
CA GLN A 356 -26.16 17.39 -7.27
C GLN A 356 -26.05 17.94 -5.83
N LYS A 357 -24.94 17.70 -5.15
CA LYS A 357 -24.71 18.06 -3.75
C LYS A 357 -23.66 19.14 -3.54
N SER A 358 -23.04 19.65 -4.61
CA SER A 358 -21.90 20.55 -4.56
C SER A 358 -22.23 21.97 -5.00
N ASP A 359 -21.49 22.92 -4.45
CA ASP A 359 -21.38 24.27 -4.99
C ASP A 359 -20.34 24.34 -6.13
N LEU A 360 -20.09 25.54 -6.65
CA LEU A 360 -19.09 25.78 -7.70
C LEU A 360 -17.67 25.28 -7.32
N ALA A 361 -17.37 25.19 -6.01
CA ALA A 361 -16.10 24.68 -5.53
C ALA A 361 -16.03 23.15 -5.61
N GLY A 362 -17.13 22.44 -5.39
CA GLY A 362 -17.16 20.99 -5.59
C GLY A 362 -17.07 20.56 -7.05
N GLU A 363 -17.67 21.31 -7.99
CA GLU A 363 -17.46 21.06 -9.43
C GLU A 363 -15.98 21.21 -9.81
N ARG A 364 -15.34 22.28 -9.35
CA ARG A 364 -13.90 22.49 -9.58
C ARG A 364 -13.06 21.33 -9.04
N ARG A 365 -13.36 20.84 -7.84
CA ARG A 365 -12.64 19.71 -7.23
C ARG A 365 -12.85 18.40 -7.99
N LEU A 366 -14.04 18.17 -8.53
CA LEU A 366 -14.30 17.02 -9.41
C LEU A 366 -13.49 17.13 -10.71
N ARG A 367 -13.44 18.32 -11.33
CA ARG A 367 -12.59 18.54 -12.52
C ARG A 367 -11.12 18.26 -12.20
N GLU A 368 -10.61 18.75 -11.06
CA GLU A 368 -9.23 18.48 -10.61
C GLU A 368 -8.98 16.98 -10.41
N LEU A 369 -9.95 16.24 -9.85
CA LEU A 369 -9.87 14.78 -9.69
C LEU A 369 -9.82 14.04 -11.03
N PHE A 370 -10.72 14.38 -11.97
CA PHE A 370 -10.76 13.76 -13.29
C PHE A 370 -9.49 14.06 -14.09
N MET A 371 -8.99 15.30 -14.02
CA MET A 371 -7.69 15.66 -14.59
C MET A 371 -6.54 14.85 -13.99
N ALA A 372 -6.55 14.59 -12.68
CA ALA A 372 -5.52 13.77 -12.04
C ALA A 372 -5.53 12.30 -12.50
N MET A 373 -6.69 11.80 -12.98
CA MET A 373 -6.86 10.48 -13.57
C MET A 373 -6.68 10.45 -15.09
N ASP A 374 -6.35 11.59 -15.72
CA ASP A 374 -6.30 11.76 -17.19
C ASP A 374 -7.65 11.47 -17.89
N GLU A 375 -8.76 11.80 -17.21
CA GLU A 375 -10.13 11.59 -17.68
C GLU A 375 -10.80 12.93 -18.05
N ASP A 376 -11.65 12.88 -19.07
CA ASP A 376 -12.41 14.03 -19.56
C ASP A 376 -13.73 14.17 -18.79
N PHE A 377 -13.77 15.13 -17.87
CA PHE A 377 -14.95 15.40 -17.05
C PHE A 377 -16.18 15.80 -17.89
N ASP A 378 -16.00 16.40 -19.06
CA ASP A 378 -17.12 16.84 -19.89
C ASP A 378 -17.85 15.66 -20.57
N ARG A 379 -17.32 14.43 -20.45
CA ARG A 379 -17.98 13.19 -20.89
C ARG A 379 -18.90 12.56 -19.84
N VAL A 380 -18.94 13.11 -18.63
CA VAL A 380 -19.81 12.60 -17.56
C VAL A 380 -21.27 12.84 -17.93
N SER A 381 -22.01 11.76 -18.14
CA SER A 381 -23.45 11.83 -18.35
C SER A 381 -24.17 11.98 -17.00
N MET A 382 -25.09 12.94 -16.91
CA MET A 382 -25.93 13.12 -15.73
C MET A 382 -26.85 11.92 -15.54
N VAL A 383 -26.78 11.32 -14.37
CA VAL A 383 -27.64 10.22 -13.93
C VAL A 383 -28.82 10.80 -13.14
N GLU A 384 -30.04 10.38 -13.45
CA GLU A 384 -31.25 10.85 -12.75
C GLU A 384 -31.25 10.41 -11.27
N ASN A 385 -30.93 9.15 -10.99
CA ASN A 385 -30.92 8.55 -9.65
C ASN A 385 -29.56 7.93 -9.30
N PRO A 386 -28.51 8.74 -9.11
CA PRO A 386 -27.14 8.24 -8.96
C PRO A 386 -26.94 7.35 -7.73
N SER A 387 -27.72 7.57 -6.67
CA SER A 387 -27.65 6.74 -5.46
C SER A 387 -28.15 5.31 -5.68
N ILE A 388 -29.20 5.15 -6.49
CA ILE A 388 -29.75 3.82 -6.82
C ILE A 388 -28.76 3.09 -7.71
N GLU A 389 -28.23 3.76 -8.74
CA GLU A 389 -27.24 3.17 -9.65
C GLU A 389 -25.98 2.73 -8.89
N ILE A 390 -25.44 3.55 -7.99
CA ILE A 390 -24.30 3.15 -7.14
C ILE A 390 -24.66 1.91 -6.30
N SER A 391 -25.85 1.85 -5.71
CA SER A 391 -26.28 0.71 -4.89
C SER A 391 -26.39 -0.58 -5.69
N GLU A 392 -26.91 -0.50 -6.92
CA GLU A 392 -27.00 -1.64 -7.85
C GLU A 392 -25.62 -2.11 -8.31
N LEU A 393 -24.71 -1.19 -8.64
CA LEU A 393 -23.33 -1.51 -9.03
C LEU A 393 -22.57 -2.18 -7.88
N VAL A 394 -22.71 -1.65 -6.66
CA VAL A 394 -22.13 -2.23 -5.43
C VAL A 394 -22.63 -3.66 -5.23
N SER A 395 -23.94 -3.87 -5.31
CA SER A 395 -24.55 -5.20 -5.14
C SER A 395 -24.05 -6.16 -6.21
N ARG A 396 -23.96 -5.73 -7.48
CA ARG A 396 -23.46 -6.56 -8.58
C ARG A 396 -22.02 -7.04 -8.36
N ILE A 397 -21.16 -6.22 -7.75
CA ILE A 397 -19.74 -6.56 -7.52
C ILE A 397 -19.58 -7.51 -6.34
N LEU A 398 -20.23 -7.20 -5.21
CA LEU A 398 -20.08 -7.96 -3.98
C LEU A 398 -20.87 -9.28 -4.00
N GLY A 399 -21.95 -9.37 -4.79
CA GLY A 399 -22.84 -10.54 -4.84
C GLY A 399 -24.02 -10.36 -3.89
#